data_AF-A0A2H9T1E0-F1
#
_entry.id   AF-A0A2H9T1E0-F1
#
_cell.length_a   1.000
_cell.length_b   1.000
_cell.length_c   1.000
_cell.angle_alpha   90.00
_cell.angle_beta   90.00
_cell.angle_gamma   90.00
#
_symmetry.space_group_name_H-M   'P 1'
#
loop_
_entity.id
_entity.type
_entity.pdbx_description
1 polymer ?
#
loop_
_entity_poly.entity_id
_entity_poly.type
_entity_poly.pdbx_seq_one_letter_code
_entity_poly.pdbx_strand_id
1 'polypeptide(L)'
;PGHDQFHCSVLVKTEDLGKVIIAGDVFWWTDEEKQKTDKQSLLKHEDPYVKDEKALKESRERILNLADWVIPGHAGMFKVKR
;
A
#
# COMPACT_ATOMS: atom_id res chain seq x y z
N PRO A 1 9.33 -4.31 2.60
CA PRO A 1 9.71 -5.66 2.11
C PRO A 1 8.48 -6.45 1.64
N GLY A 2 8.66 -7.45 0.79
CA GLY A 2 7.61 -8.34 0.32
C GLY A 2 7.45 -8.32 -1.19
N HIS A 3 7.02 -7.17 -1.76
CA HIS A 3 7.06 -6.95 -3.21
C HIS A 3 8.51 -7.06 -3.73
N ASP A 4 9.44 -6.43 -3.03
CA ASP A 4 10.87 -6.65 -3.15
C ASP A 4 11.52 -6.73 -1.76
N GLN A 5 12.69 -7.36 -1.67
CA GLN A 5 13.42 -7.58 -0.42
C GLN A 5 13.89 -6.25 0.21
N PHE A 6 14.26 -5.27 -0.62
CA PHE A 6 14.79 -3.98 -0.20
C PHE A 6 13.75 -2.85 -0.28
N HIS A 7 12.50 -3.19 -0.60
CA HIS A 7 11.41 -2.23 -0.71
C HIS A 7 11.23 -1.43 0.58
N CYS A 8 11.27 -0.10 0.46
CA CYS A 8 11.06 0.88 1.51
C CYS A 8 9.93 1.85 1.15
N SER A 9 9.18 2.28 2.17
CA SER A 9 8.11 3.29 2.04
C SER A 9 8.46 4.55 2.83
N VAL A 10 7.98 5.71 2.39
CA VAL A 10 8.21 6.99 3.06
C VAL A 10 6.95 7.44 3.79
N LEU A 11 7.05 7.68 5.10
CA LEU A 11 5.99 8.31 5.89
C LEU A 11 6.21 9.83 5.93
N VAL A 12 5.23 10.57 5.44
CA VAL A 12 5.19 12.03 5.44
C VAL A 12 4.07 12.50 6.37
N LYS A 13 4.40 13.43 7.27
CA LYS A 13 3.39 14.14 8.07
C LYS A 13 3.07 15.44 7.34
N THR A 14 1.81 15.65 7.06
CA THR A 14 1.30 16.83 6.36
C THR A 14 0.33 17.59 7.25
N GLU A 15 0.20 18.89 7.04
CA GLU A 15 -0.72 19.73 7.82
C GLU A 15 -2.19 19.40 7.51
N ASP A 16 -2.56 19.25 6.23
CA ASP A 16 -3.95 19.10 5.81
C ASP A 16 -4.42 17.64 5.67
N LEU A 17 -3.52 16.70 5.32
CA LEU A 17 -3.89 15.31 5.03
C LEU A 17 -3.54 14.34 6.18
N GLY A 18 -2.83 14.80 7.21
CA GLY A 18 -2.32 13.94 8.26
C GLY A 18 -1.13 13.08 7.79
N LYS A 19 -1.14 11.79 8.09
CA LYS A 19 -0.06 10.85 7.73
C LYS A 19 -0.27 10.28 6.34
N VAL A 20 0.61 10.64 5.41
CA VAL A 20 0.63 10.09 4.04
C VAL A 20 1.80 9.11 3.94
N ILE A 21 1.56 7.89 3.45
CA ILE A 21 2.62 6.93 3.15
C ILE A 21 2.76 6.77 1.64
N ILE A 22 3.95 7.06 1.12
CA ILE A 22 4.34 6.73 -0.26
C ILE A 22 4.82 5.28 -0.22
N ALA A 23 3.94 4.37 -0.66
CA ALA A 23 4.09 2.94 -0.44
C ALA A 23 4.78 2.22 -1.60
N GLY A 24 4.89 2.84 -2.77
CA GLY A 24 5.33 2.14 -3.99
C GLY A 24 4.54 0.85 -4.20
N ASP A 25 5.17 -0.16 -4.78
CA ASP A 25 4.50 -1.42 -5.14
C ASP A 25 4.15 -2.35 -3.96
N VAL A 26 4.18 -1.86 -2.71
CA VAL A 26 3.46 -2.55 -1.63
C VAL A 26 1.95 -2.54 -1.91
N PHE A 27 1.45 -1.51 -2.60
CA PHE A 27 0.13 -1.44 -3.20
C PHE A 27 0.26 -0.95 -4.65
N TRP A 28 -0.30 -1.66 -5.61
CA TRP A 28 -0.27 -1.29 -7.03
C TRP A 28 -1.43 -1.97 -7.75
N TRP A 29 -1.85 -1.46 -8.90
CA TRP A 29 -2.90 -2.04 -9.75
C TRP A 29 -2.45 -1.99 -11.21
N THR A 30 -2.95 -2.89 -12.06
CA THR A 30 -2.82 -2.72 -13.52
C THR A 30 -3.78 -1.63 -14.02
N ASP A 31 -3.57 -1.16 -15.26
CA ASP A 31 -4.41 -0.12 -15.87
C ASP A 31 -5.86 -0.58 -16.06
N GLU A 32 -6.09 -1.88 -16.24
CA GLU A 32 -7.41 -2.49 -16.42
C GLU A 32 -8.07 -2.90 -15.10
N GLU A 33 -7.32 -2.94 -13.99
CA GLU A 33 -7.82 -3.38 -12.71
C GLU A 33 -8.59 -2.26 -11.99
N LYS A 34 -9.76 -2.60 -11.46
CA LYS A 34 -10.50 -1.66 -10.61
C LYS A 34 -9.81 -1.51 -9.25
N GLN A 35 -9.36 -0.29 -8.95
CA GLN A 35 -8.78 0.05 -7.65
C GLN A 35 -9.77 -0.15 -6.49
N LYS A 36 -9.60 -1.24 -5.73
CA LYS A 36 -10.37 -1.53 -4.51
C LYS A 36 -9.55 -1.18 -3.27
N THR A 37 -10.08 -0.30 -2.43
CA THR A 37 -9.34 0.32 -1.31
C THR A 37 -9.91 -0.04 0.06
N ASP A 38 -10.83 -1.00 0.13
CA ASP A 38 -11.24 -1.58 1.40
C ASP A 38 -10.15 -2.49 1.97
N LYS A 39 -10.06 -2.57 3.30
CA LYS A 39 -9.01 -3.32 4.00
C LYS A 39 -8.92 -4.79 3.55
N GLN A 40 -10.05 -5.44 3.31
CA GLN A 40 -10.05 -6.85 2.95
C GLN A 40 -9.47 -7.05 1.55
N SER A 41 -9.88 -6.25 0.57
CA SER A 41 -9.33 -6.28 -0.79
C SER A 41 -7.84 -5.97 -0.79
N LEU A 42 -7.40 -4.93 -0.08
CA LEU A 42 -5.98 -4.53 -0.02
C LEU A 42 -5.07 -5.62 0.56
N LEU A 43 -5.52 -6.32 1.60
CA LEU A 43 -4.74 -7.40 2.21
C LEU A 43 -4.73 -8.70 1.40
N LYS A 44 -5.75 -8.93 0.58
CA LYS A 44 -5.88 -10.12 -0.28
C LYS A 44 -5.45 -9.86 -1.73
N HIS A 45 -5.00 -8.65 -2.05
CA HIS A 45 -4.63 -8.30 -3.41
C HIS A 45 -3.44 -9.14 -3.86
N GLU A 46 -3.64 -9.94 -4.90
CA GLU A 46 -2.59 -10.79 -5.43
C GLU A 46 -1.48 -9.94 -6.07
N ASP A 47 -0.23 -10.32 -5.81
CA ASP A 47 0.94 -9.66 -6.37
C ASP A 47 1.77 -10.71 -7.11
N PRO A 48 1.64 -10.85 -8.45
CA PRO A 48 2.44 -11.79 -9.23
C PRO A 48 3.95 -11.54 -9.19
N TYR A 49 4.41 -10.38 -8.72
CA TYR A 49 5.83 -10.03 -8.64
C TYR A 49 6.43 -10.21 -7.24
N VAL A 50 5.61 -10.62 -6.26
CA VAL A 50 6.00 -10.79 -4.85
C VAL A 50 7.22 -11.68 -4.68
N LYS A 51 8.15 -11.25 -3.82
CA LYS A 51 9.32 -12.04 -3.40
C LYS A 51 9.12 -12.72 -2.05
N ASP A 52 8.29 -12.14 -1.18
CA ASP A 52 7.89 -12.70 0.10
C ASP A 52 6.46 -12.28 0.46
N GLU A 53 5.51 -13.21 0.31
CA GLU A 53 4.09 -12.96 0.53
C GLU A 53 3.77 -12.62 1.99
N LYS A 54 4.46 -13.27 2.93
CA LYS A 54 4.26 -13.03 4.36
C LYS A 54 4.74 -11.61 4.72
N ALA A 55 5.95 -11.25 4.29
CA ALA A 55 6.49 -9.92 4.53
C ALA A 55 5.67 -8.82 3.83
N LEU A 56 5.11 -9.11 2.64
CA LEU A 56 4.23 -8.18 1.93
C LEU A 56 2.96 -7.93 2.74
N LYS A 57 2.31 -8.99 3.23
CA LYS A 57 1.11 -8.88 4.05
C LYS A 57 1.36 -8.09 5.34
N GLU A 58 2.45 -8.39 6.06
CA GLU A 58 2.83 -7.66 7.28
C GLU A 58 3.13 -6.18 6.98
N SER A 59 3.77 -5.88 5.84
CA SER A 59 4.03 -4.51 5.40
C SER A 59 2.74 -3.76 5.07
N ARG A 60 1.81 -4.40 4.36
CA ARG A 60 0.49 -3.83 4.05
C ARG A 60 -0.30 -3.54 5.32
N GLU A 61 -0.38 -4.50 6.25
CA GLU A 61 -1.06 -4.32 7.54
C GLU A 61 -0.46 -3.15 8.34
N ARG A 62 0.88 -3.07 8.41
CA ARG A 62 1.58 -1.99 9.10
C ARG A 62 1.27 -0.63 8.49
N ILE A 63 1.30 -0.51 7.16
CA ILE A 63 0.98 0.76 6.47
C ILE A 63 -0.47 1.17 6.74
N LEU A 64 -1.43 0.25 6.60
CA LEU A 64 -2.85 0.55 6.82
C LEU A 64 -3.16 0.94 8.27
N ASN A 65 -2.38 0.47 9.24
CA ASN A 65 -2.54 0.89 10.64
C ASN A 65 -1.93 2.28 10.93
N LEU A 66 -0.98 2.75 10.10
CA LEU A 66 -0.24 3.99 10.33
C LEU A 66 -0.73 5.18 9.51
N ALA A 67 -1.13 4.94 8.26
CA ALA A 67 -1.45 5.99 7.29
C ALA A 67 -2.91 6.44 7.41
N ASP A 68 -3.12 7.73 7.16
CA ASP A 68 -4.43 8.28 6.82
C ASP A 68 -4.65 8.20 5.29
N TRP A 69 -3.56 8.32 4.52
CA TRP A 69 -3.53 8.21 3.06
C TRP A 69 -2.36 7.37 2.58
N VAL A 70 -2.54 6.69 1.44
CA VAL A 70 -1.52 5.89 0.78
C VAL A 70 -1.39 6.32 -0.68
N ILE A 71 -0.15 6.56 -1.11
CA ILE A 71 0.21 6.73 -2.53
C ILE A 71 0.81 5.39 -3.00
N PRO A 72 0.09 4.63 -3.83
CA PRO A 72 0.58 3.36 -4.37
C PRO A 72 1.64 3.57 -5.46
N GLY A 73 2.31 2.50 -5.90
CA GLY A 73 3.24 2.57 -7.02
C GLY A 73 2.54 2.77 -8.36
N HIS A 74 1.36 2.18 -8.51
CA HIS A 74 0.46 2.35 -9.65
C HIS A 74 -0.96 2.65 -9.15
N ALA A 75 -1.72 3.45 -9.90
CA ALA A 75 -3.01 4.05 -9.56
C ALA A 75 -2.97 5.31 -8.65
N GLY A 76 -4.16 5.84 -8.35
CA GLY A 76 -4.33 7.08 -7.59
C GLY A 76 -4.15 6.92 -6.08
N MET A 77 -3.80 8.01 -5.41
CA MET A 77 -3.78 8.08 -3.94
C MET A 77 -5.16 7.72 -3.35
N PHE A 78 -5.18 6.96 -2.26
CA PHE A 78 -6.43 6.58 -1.58
C PHE A 78 -6.39 6.84 -0.07
N LYS A 79 -7.57 7.08 0.49
CA LYS A 79 -7.77 7.26 1.93
C LYS A 79 -7.92 5.91 2.62
N VAL A 80 -7.19 5.70 3.71
CA VAL A 80 -7.34 4.50 4.52
C VAL A 80 -8.61 4.60 5.35
N LYS A 81 -9.52 3.65 5.19
CA LYS A 81 -10.71 3.50 6.03
C LYS A 81 -10.38 2.55 7.17
N ARG A 82 -10.51 3.03 8.40
CA ARG A 82 -10.26 2.24 9.62
C ARG A 82 -11.50 1.45 10.02
#